data_AF-A0A7V9P5Z1-F1
#
_entry.id   AF-A0A7V9P5Z1-F1
#
_cell.length_a   1.000
_cell.length_b   1.000
_cell.length_c   1.000
_cell.angle_alpha   90.00
_cell.angle_beta   90.00
_cell.angle_gamma   90.00
#
_symmetry.space_group_name_H-M   'P 1'
#
loop_
_entity.id
_entity.type
_entity.pdbx_description
1 polymer ?
#
loop_
_entity_poly.entity_id
_entity_poly.type
_entity_poly.pdbx_seq_one_letter_code
_entity_poly.pdbx_strand_id
1 'polypeptide(L)'
;MAGGRSGDAGRSGGIRRPCPRPAAGRRDRAARLPPLVGFFRFGKAQAERGELLASAPKGWSATVWSARLDGRRLHFRTAEGRFVETGTGSVFDFFGRGRSGSLAGRKLEAVPQVSAFWFAWSHFHPDTTVAGPS
;
A
#
# COMPACT_ATOMS: atom_id res chain seq x y z
N MET A 1 9.59 -40.44 54.68
CA MET A 1 10.28 -40.50 53.39
C MET A 1 9.72 -39.42 52.48
N ALA A 2 10.60 -38.70 51.78
CA ALA A 2 10.33 -37.48 51.02
C ALA A 2 10.62 -37.67 49.52
N GLY A 3 10.07 -36.78 48.69
CA GLY A 3 10.42 -36.53 47.27
C GLY A 3 9.45 -37.18 46.27
N GLY A 4 8.92 -36.54 45.21
CA GLY A 4 9.15 -35.23 44.60
C GLY A 4 9.33 -35.36 43.06
N ARG A 5 8.63 -34.51 42.28
CA ARG A 5 8.75 -34.20 40.82
C ARG A 5 8.09 -35.19 39.83
N SER A 6 7.62 -34.82 38.62
CA SER A 6 7.35 -33.57 37.90
C SER A 6 6.74 -33.91 36.52
N GLY A 7 5.79 -33.10 36.02
CA GLY A 7 5.55 -32.77 34.59
C GLY A 7 5.05 -33.91 33.68
N ASP A 8 4.39 -33.69 32.56
CA ASP A 8 4.14 -32.47 31.79
C ASP A 8 2.91 -32.70 30.90
N ALA A 9 2.14 -31.64 30.69
CA ALA A 9 0.91 -31.62 29.92
C ALA A 9 1.25 -31.36 28.44
N GLY A 10 1.01 -32.35 27.58
CA GLY A 10 1.10 -32.20 26.13
C GLY A 10 -0.01 -31.29 25.60
N ARG A 11 0.25 -29.98 25.54
CA ARG A 11 -0.58 -28.99 24.84
C ARG A 11 -0.50 -29.19 23.33
N SER A 12 -1.64 -29.40 22.72
CA SER A 12 -1.87 -29.35 21.27
C SER A 12 -1.49 -27.97 20.73
N GLY A 13 -0.34 -27.88 20.04
CA GLY A 13 0.13 -26.68 19.37
C GLY A 13 -0.70 -26.36 18.12
N GLY A 14 -1.86 -25.74 18.31
CA GLY A 14 -2.62 -25.14 17.21
C GLY A 14 -1.86 -23.95 16.63
N ILE A 15 -1.36 -24.09 15.40
CA ILE A 15 -0.77 -22.98 14.65
C ILE A 15 -1.87 -21.93 14.42
N ARG A 16 -1.83 -20.86 15.21
CA ARG A 16 -2.66 -19.68 15.03
C ARG A 16 -2.20 -19.01 13.73
N ARG A 17 -3.03 -19.02 12.68
CA ARG A 17 -2.81 -18.22 11.47
C ARG A 17 -3.50 -16.86 11.64
N PRO A 18 -2.78 -15.75 11.97
CA PRO A 18 -3.35 -14.42 11.80
C PRO A 18 -3.10 -14.01 10.35
N CYS A 19 -3.85 -14.59 9.41
CA CYS A 19 -3.96 -13.99 8.09
C CYS A 19 -5.43 -13.65 7.88
N PRO A 20 -5.80 -12.36 7.84
CA PRO A 20 -7.16 -11.96 7.51
C PRO A 20 -7.56 -12.61 6.19
N ARG A 21 -8.72 -13.26 6.14
CA ARG A 21 -9.32 -13.71 4.87
C ARG A 21 -9.35 -12.50 3.92
N PRO A 22 -8.81 -12.59 2.69
CA PRO A 22 -8.91 -11.49 1.75
C PRO A 22 -10.37 -11.37 1.35
N ALA A 23 -11.04 -10.36 1.89
CA ALA A 23 -12.39 -10.03 1.48
C ALA A 23 -12.37 -9.65 -0.01
N ALA A 24 -13.14 -10.40 -0.80
CA ALA A 24 -13.16 -10.33 -2.24
C ALA A 24 -13.49 -8.91 -2.73
N GLY A 25 -12.63 -8.35 -3.59
CA GLY A 25 -12.84 -7.05 -4.23
C GLY A 25 -11.53 -6.29 -4.46
N ARG A 26 -11.51 -5.45 -5.51
CA ARG A 26 -10.44 -4.46 -5.75
C ARG A 26 -10.50 -3.43 -4.62
N ARG A 27 -9.39 -3.26 -3.90
CA ARG A 27 -9.29 -2.29 -2.80
C ARG A 27 -8.26 -1.24 -3.15
N ASP A 28 -8.72 -0.04 -3.45
CA ASP A 28 -7.85 1.11 -3.61
C ASP A 28 -7.89 1.96 -2.33
N ARG A 29 -6.76 2.57 -1.97
CA ARG A 29 -6.66 3.48 -0.83
C ARG A 29 -5.67 4.59 -1.14
N ALA A 30 -6.03 5.84 -0.85
CA ALA A 30 -5.09 6.95 -0.80
C ALA A 30 -4.58 7.12 0.64
N ALA A 31 -3.26 7.13 0.84
CA ALA A 31 -2.64 7.57 2.09
C ALA A 31 -2.02 8.95 1.90
N ARG A 32 -2.20 9.84 2.88
CA ARG A 32 -1.69 11.21 2.83
C ARG A 32 -0.40 11.30 3.63
N LEU A 33 0.66 11.78 3.00
CA LEU A 33 1.96 12.03 3.62
C LEU A 33 2.43 13.44 3.22
N PRO A 34 1.78 14.51 3.69
CA PRO A 34 1.94 15.85 3.11
C PRO A 34 3.42 16.25 2.95
N PRO A 35 3.88 16.72 1.77
CA PRO A 35 3.13 17.04 0.54
C PRO A 35 2.95 15.90 -0.46
N LEU A 36 3.11 14.65 -0.05
CA LEU A 36 2.97 13.45 -0.87
C LEU A 36 1.60 12.79 -0.73
N VAL A 37 1.25 12.00 -1.75
CA VAL A 37 0.12 11.08 -1.74
C VAL A 37 0.58 9.70 -2.21
N GLY A 38 0.23 8.68 -1.43
CA GLY A 38 0.42 7.27 -1.81
C GLY A 38 -0.88 6.68 -2.33
N PHE A 39 -0.86 6.10 -3.52
CA PHE A 39 -1.95 5.31 -4.09
C PHE A 39 -1.66 3.83 -3.90
N PHE A 40 -2.52 3.15 -3.16
CA PHE A 40 -2.43 1.73 -2.87
C PHE A 40 -3.52 1.01 -3.64
N ARG A 41 -3.17 -0.09 -4.30
CA ARG A 41 -4.11 -0.96 -5.02
C ARG A 41 -3.85 -2.40 -4.65
N PHE A 42 -4.86 -3.10 -4.16
CA PHE A 42 -4.84 -4.54 -3.97
C PHE A 42 -5.41 -5.25 -5.20
N GLY A 43 -4.63 -6.15 -5.82
CA GLY A 43 -5.05 -6.84 -7.05
C GLY A 43 -3.96 -7.70 -7.70
N LYS A 44 -4.16 -8.07 -8.97
CA LYS A 44 -3.14 -8.75 -9.80
C LYS A 44 -2.01 -7.75 -10.10
N ALA A 45 -0.76 -8.20 -9.97
CA ALA A 45 0.43 -7.38 -10.22
C ALA A 45 0.41 -6.77 -11.64
N GLN A 46 1.02 -5.60 -11.78
CA GLN A 46 0.93 -4.66 -12.91
C GLN A 46 1.16 -5.32 -14.29
N ALA A 47 0.31 -5.01 -15.27
CA ALA A 47 0.43 -5.43 -16.66
C ALA A 47 1.21 -4.43 -17.55
N GLU A 48 2.06 -3.58 -16.97
CA GLU A 48 2.63 -2.40 -17.67
C GLU A 48 4.15 -2.45 -17.87
N ARG A 49 4.78 -3.56 -17.49
CA ARG A 49 6.05 -4.00 -18.07
C ARG A 49 5.79 -5.38 -18.67
N GLY A 50 6.08 -5.51 -19.96
CA GLY A 50 5.79 -6.70 -20.75
C GLY A 50 6.12 -7.99 -20.03
N GLU A 51 5.14 -8.90 -20.07
CA GLU A 51 5.29 -10.35 -19.94
C GLU A 51 6.24 -10.85 -18.83
N LEU A 52 5.83 -10.80 -17.56
CA LEU A 52 6.29 -11.80 -16.56
C LEU A 52 5.51 -11.87 -15.23
N LEU A 53 4.32 -11.27 -15.12
CA LEU A 53 3.59 -11.21 -13.84
C LEU A 53 2.18 -11.81 -13.86
N ALA A 54 1.79 -12.53 -14.91
CA ALA A 54 0.47 -13.16 -14.98
C ALA A 54 0.21 -14.17 -13.83
N SER A 55 1.28 -14.74 -13.25
CA SER A 55 1.27 -15.71 -12.14
C SER A 55 1.52 -15.11 -10.75
N ALA A 56 1.79 -13.81 -10.64
CA ALA A 56 2.10 -13.22 -9.35
C ALA A 56 0.89 -13.30 -8.39
N PRO A 57 1.09 -13.74 -7.13
CA PRO A 57 0.02 -13.78 -6.15
C PRO A 57 -0.58 -12.39 -5.96
N LYS A 58 -1.88 -12.34 -5.64
CA LYS A 58 -2.56 -11.08 -5.33
C LYS A 58 -1.78 -10.36 -4.23
N GLY A 59 -1.45 -9.09 -4.47
CA GLY A 59 -0.63 -8.31 -3.57
C GLY A 59 -1.04 -6.84 -3.56
N TRP A 60 -0.44 -6.09 -2.64
CA TRP A 60 -0.53 -4.64 -2.65
C TRP A 60 0.50 -4.07 -3.60
N SER A 61 0.06 -3.16 -4.47
CA SER A 61 0.93 -2.24 -5.21
C SER A 61 0.78 -0.85 -4.61
N ALA A 62 1.88 -0.10 -4.54
CA ALA A 62 1.87 1.29 -4.11
C ALA A 62 2.61 2.17 -5.14
N THR A 63 2.10 3.38 -5.38
CA THR A 63 2.81 4.46 -6.07
C THR A 63 2.72 5.72 -5.24
N VAL A 64 3.79 6.49 -5.16
CA VAL A 64 3.88 7.74 -4.39
C VAL A 64 4.14 8.90 -5.32
N TRP A 65 3.39 9.99 -5.13
CA TRP A 65 3.42 11.18 -5.98
C TRP A 65 3.52 12.44 -5.13
N SER A 66 4.12 13.49 -5.70
CA SER A 66 3.93 14.85 -5.21
C SER A 66 2.46 15.23 -5.38
N ALA A 67 1.76 15.54 -4.29
CA ALA A 67 0.36 15.97 -4.31
C ALA A 67 0.25 17.47 -4.65
N ARG A 68 1.00 17.91 -5.67
CA ARG A 68 1.04 19.28 -6.16
C ARG A 68 0.92 19.32 -7.68
N LEU A 69 0.14 20.28 -8.18
CA LEU A 69 0.11 20.68 -9.58
C LEU A 69 0.11 22.20 -9.64
N ASP A 70 0.98 22.78 -10.46
CA ASP A 70 1.08 24.24 -10.66
C ASP A 70 1.17 25.03 -9.35
N GLY A 71 1.98 24.53 -8.40
CA GLY A 71 2.13 25.13 -7.06
C GLY A 71 0.96 24.91 -6.10
N ARG A 72 -0.20 24.43 -6.58
CA ARG A 72 -1.36 24.13 -5.75
C ARG A 72 -1.26 22.75 -5.13
N ARG A 73 -1.51 22.66 -3.81
CA ARG A 73 -1.66 21.40 -3.09
C ARG A 73 -3.01 20.75 -3.43
N LEU A 74 -2.96 19.47 -3.76
CA LEU A 74 -4.12 18.65 -4.07
C LEU A 74 -4.44 17.70 -2.92
N HIS A 75 -5.71 17.35 -2.80
CA HIS A 75 -6.20 16.49 -1.73
C HIS A 75 -6.93 15.30 -2.33
N PHE A 76 -6.55 14.08 -1.98
CA PHE A 76 -7.11 12.87 -2.57
C PHE A 76 -7.94 12.05 -1.58
N ARG A 77 -9.07 11.54 -2.05
CA ARG A 77 -9.84 10.48 -1.38
C ARG A 77 -9.99 9.31 -2.31
N THR A 78 -10.32 8.15 -1.76
CA THR A 78 -10.79 7.02 -2.56
C THR A 78 -12.31 6.98 -2.52
N ALA A 79 -12.94 6.92 -3.70
CA ALA A 79 -14.37 6.69 -3.85
C ALA A 79 -14.56 5.64 -4.95
N GLU A 80 -15.33 4.58 -4.68
CA GLU A 80 -15.66 3.52 -5.66
C GLU A 80 -14.44 2.91 -6.38
N GLY A 81 -13.31 2.75 -5.68
CA GLY A 81 -12.07 2.23 -6.30
C GLY A 81 -11.39 3.20 -7.29
N ARG A 82 -11.65 4.50 -7.13
CA ARG A 82 -11.01 5.58 -7.91
C ARG A 82 -10.32 6.56 -6.98
N PHE A 83 -9.21 7.13 -7.44
CA PHE A 83 -8.52 8.22 -6.75
C PHE A 83 -9.16 9.54 -7.19
N VAL A 84 -9.80 10.25 -6.26
CA VAL A 84 -10.58 11.46 -6.56
C VAL A 84 -9.94 12.65 -5.85
N GLU A 85 -9.62 13.68 -6.60
CA GLU A 85 -9.16 14.97 -6.07
C GLU A 85 -10.37 15.73 -5.50
N THR A 86 -10.30 16.14 -4.24
CA THR A 86 -11.46 16.65 -3.49
C THR A 86 -11.82 18.09 -3.82
N GLY A 87 -10.88 18.91 -4.29
CA GLY A 87 -11.14 20.31 -4.65
C GLY A 87 -11.86 20.49 -5.99
N THR A 88 -11.68 19.55 -6.93
CA THR A 88 -12.18 19.64 -8.31
C THR A 88 -13.08 18.47 -8.70
N GLY A 89 -13.07 17.37 -7.93
CA GLY A 89 -13.73 16.12 -8.30
C GLY A 89 -13.02 15.33 -9.41
N SER A 90 -11.85 15.79 -9.87
CA SER A 90 -11.10 15.12 -10.94
C SER A 90 -10.63 13.73 -10.52
N VAL A 91 -10.71 12.77 -11.45
CA VAL A 91 -10.32 11.38 -11.19
C VAL A 91 -8.93 11.11 -11.72
N PHE A 92 -8.12 10.41 -10.93
CA PHE A 92 -6.75 10.03 -11.26
C PHE A 92 -6.61 8.50 -11.36
N ASP A 93 -5.73 8.06 -12.26
CA ASP A 93 -5.32 6.66 -12.33
C ASP A 93 -4.19 6.34 -11.34
N PHE A 94 -3.82 5.06 -11.28
CA PHE A 94 -2.77 4.55 -10.38
C PHE A 94 -1.38 5.13 -10.70
N PHE A 95 -1.18 5.74 -11.87
CA PHE A 95 0.08 6.34 -12.32
C PHE A 95 0.09 7.86 -12.19
N GLY A 96 -0.82 8.41 -11.40
CA GLY A 96 -0.89 9.85 -11.14
C GLY A 96 -1.37 10.67 -12.33
N ARG A 97 -2.01 10.07 -13.36
CA ARG A 97 -2.59 10.83 -14.48
C ARG A 97 -4.06 11.15 -14.21
N GLY A 98 -4.45 12.39 -14.43
CA GLY A 98 -5.84 12.84 -14.43
C GLY A 98 -6.57 12.25 -15.64
N ARG A 99 -7.61 11.46 -15.38
CA ARG A 99 -8.41 10.76 -16.39
C ARG A 99 -9.70 11.48 -16.74
N SER A 100 -10.24 12.29 -15.83
CA SER A 100 -11.45 13.06 -16.04
C SER A 100 -11.54 14.27 -15.10
N GLY A 101 -12.48 15.18 -15.38
CA GLY A 101 -12.64 16.44 -14.66
C GLY A 101 -11.72 17.54 -15.18
N SER A 102 -11.62 18.64 -14.44
CA SER A 102 -10.83 19.81 -14.83
C SER A 102 -9.31 19.55 -14.87
N LEU A 103 -8.84 18.49 -14.22
CA LEU A 103 -7.43 18.06 -14.23
C LEU A 103 -7.15 16.93 -15.22
N ALA A 104 -8.05 16.64 -16.16
CA ALA A 104 -7.83 15.63 -17.19
C ALA A 104 -6.55 15.91 -18.01
N GLY A 105 -5.77 14.87 -18.30
CA GLY A 105 -4.49 14.97 -19.02
C GLY A 105 -3.31 15.47 -18.17
N ARG A 106 -3.55 16.07 -17.00
CA ARG A 106 -2.49 16.47 -16.08
C ARG A 106 -1.87 15.26 -15.41
N LYS A 107 -0.59 15.34 -15.06
CA LYS A 107 0.14 14.24 -14.42
C LYS A 107 0.86 14.73 -13.17
N LEU A 108 0.72 14.01 -12.07
CA LEU A 108 1.47 14.24 -10.84
C LEU A 108 2.95 13.90 -11.04
N GLU A 109 3.80 14.63 -10.33
CA GLU A 109 5.24 14.38 -10.32
C GLU A 109 5.57 13.14 -9.49
N ALA A 110 6.33 12.21 -10.07
CA ALA A 110 6.83 11.04 -9.35
C ALA A 110 7.96 11.48 -8.41
N VAL A 111 7.93 11.02 -7.17
CA VAL A 111 9.06 11.17 -6.23
C VAL A 111 9.90 9.89 -6.22
N PRO A 112 11.21 9.99 -5.90
CA PRO A 112 12.04 8.81 -5.67
C PRO A 112 11.38 7.89 -4.65
N GLN A 113 11.17 6.63 -5.03
CA GLN A 113 10.48 5.64 -4.20
C GLN A 113 11.02 4.26 -4.49
N VAL A 114 11.07 3.42 -3.46
CA VAL A 114 11.44 2.01 -3.56
C VAL A 114 10.35 1.16 -2.94
N SER A 115 10.02 0.04 -3.57
CA SER A 115 9.16 -0.99 -2.98
C SER A 115 10.05 -2.08 -2.40
N ALA A 116 10.10 -2.17 -1.08
CA ALA A 116 10.88 -3.17 -0.35
C ALA A 116 10.07 -3.73 0.82
N PHE A 117 10.40 -4.95 1.25
CA PHE A 117 9.90 -5.46 2.52
C PHE A 117 10.57 -4.69 3.67
N TRP A 118 9.77 -4.26 4.66
CA TRP A 118 10.27 -3.45 5.77
C TRP A 118 11.41 -4.12 6.53
N PHE A 119 11.40 -5.45 6.70
CA PHE A 119 12.44 -6.19 7.42
C PHE A 119 13.78 -6.23 6.67
N ALA A 120 13.73 -6.28 5.34
CA ALA A 120 14.92 -6.20 4.51
C ALA A 120 15.47 -4.77 4.54
N TRP A 121 14.58 -3.78 4.42
CA TRP A 121 14.95 -2.37 4.50
C TRP A 121 15.60 -2.02 5.83
N SER A 122 15.02 -2.42 6.97
CA SER A 122 15.57 -2.11 8.29
C SER A 122 16.95 -2.75 8.54
N HIS A 123 17.25 -3.86 7.87
CA HIS A 123 18.57 -4.50 7.96
C HIS A 123 19.64 -3.70 7.21
N PHE A 124 19.32 -3.20 6.00
CA PHE A 124 20.27 -2.44 5.17
C PHE A 124 20.30 -0.94 5.47
N HIS A 125 19.25 -0.41 6.10
CA HIS A 125 19.09 1.01 6.42
C HIS A 125 18.66 1.19 7.89
N PRO A 126 19.52 0.81 8.86
CA PRO A 126 19.16 0.80 10.28
C PRO A 126 18.85 2.18 10.86
N ASP A 127 19.39 3.25 10.27
CA ASP A 127 19.16 4.64 10.71
C ASP A 127 17.80 5.20 10.25
N THR A 128 17.02 4.43 9.48
CA THR A 128 15.70 4.87 9.00
C THR A 128 14.59 4.43 9.94
N THR A 129 13.63 5.31 10.20
CA THR A 129 12.45 4.98 11.00
C THR A 129 11.40 4.27 10.15
N VAL A 130 10.98 3.07 10.58
CA VAL A 130 9.81 2.38 10.02
C VAL A 130 8.56 2.91 10.71
N ALA A 131 7.66 3.55 9.95
CA ALA A 131 6.39 4.02 10.50
C ALA A 131 5.44 2.85 10.81
N GLY A 132 4.94 2.79 12.05
CA GLY A 132 3.89 1.87 12.47
C GLY A 132 2.49 2.36 12.06
N PRO A 133 1.45 1.52 12.20
CA PRO A 133 0.08 1.94 11.99
C PRO A 133 -0.31 3.02 13.02
N SER A 134 -0.89 4.12 12.54
CA SER A 134 -1.52 5.20 13.32
C SER A 134 -3.02 4.98 13.47
#